data_AF-A0AA36E043-F1
#
_entry.id   AF-A0AA36E043-F1
#
_cell.length_a   1.000
_cell.length_b   1.000
_cell.length_c   1.000
_cell.angle_alpha   90.00
_cell.angle_beta   90.00
_cell.angle_gamma   90.00
#
_symmetry.space_group_name_H-M   'P 1'
#
loop_
_entity.id
_entity.type
_entity.pdbx_description
1 polymer ?
#
loop_
_entity_poly.entity_id
_entity_poly.type
_entity_poly.pdbx_seq_one_letter_code
_entity_poly.pdbx_strand_id
1 'polypeptide(L)'
;MSDKFLLERSPVKYLLEEMHGGNSLRMTTTLANEKDRERVYDTIFRMPWRCELLIDVGFFVCLDSFLSLLTIMPIRLLTSSWRLLKTRQLKSLSAADLSDFGCFLMLASGIILLQQTDISLIYHMIRGQGTIKLYVVYNVLEIFDKLCQNFGGDVLQTLFNTADGFANCSPENMRYWLWRFISDEALAAITLSTCIVAHNNALFALLVSNNFSEIKSNVFKRFNKDNIQSLVYFDSVERFHIASFLIFVLAQNILEAEGPWFENFLYNAFVVYICELMIDIIKHCFIAKFNEVKPIVYSEFLEDLCKQTLNIQPDNPKKTLTFVPLAPASVVIRVLSPVYAAHIPCGPMVWRVVWIFMLSVMTFVMLTSLKLIIGMGLRKHATWYIKRCQGRKLHSD
;
A
#
# COMPACT_ATOMS: atom_id res chain seq x y z
N MET A 1 65.52 28.25 -38.18
CA MET A 1 64.65 27.82 -37.06
C MET A 1 63.61 28.90 -36.78
N SER A 2 62.58 29.04 -37.64
CA SER A 2 61.35 29.80 -37.29
C SER A 2 60.16 29.64 -38.26
N ASP A 3 60.28 29.00 -39.44
CA ASP A 3 59.17 28.99 -40.44
C ASP A 3 58.58 27.61 -40.79
N LYS A 4 58.60 26.66 -39.84
CA LYS A 4 57.98 25.32 -40.05
C LYS A 4 56.80 24.98 -39.14
N PHE A 5 56.35 25.91 -38.28
CA PHE A 5 55.32 25.64 -37.27
C PHE A 5 53.95 26.31 -37.51
N LEU A 6 53.78 27.08 -38.59
CA LEU A 6 52.57 27.91 -38.79
C LEU A 6 51.65 27.47 -39.95
N LEU A 7 51.88 26.32 -40.57
CA LEU A 7 51.07 25.85 -41.71
C LEU A 7 50.37 24.50 -41.47
N GLU A 8 49.90 24.23 -40.25
CA GLU A 8 49.11 23.02 -39.94
C GLU A 8 47.82 23.28 -39.13
N ARG A 9 47.28 24.49 -39.17
CA ARG A 9 45.97 24.79 -38.55
C ARG A 9 45.02 25.47 -39.51
N SER A 10 44.66 24.75 -40.58
CA SER A 10 43.46 25.07 -41.34
C SER A 10 42.26 24.50 -40.56
N PRO A 11 41.31 25.34 -40.09
CA PRO A 11 40.11 24.84 -39.42
C PRO A 11 39.31 23.91 -40.33
N VAL A 12 39.41 24.07 -41.64
CA VAL A 12 38.77 23.18 -42.63
C VAL A 12 39.40 21.79 -42.64
N LYS A 13 40.73 21.68 -42.47
CA LYS A 13 41.42 20.38 -42.42
C LYS A 13 41.07 19.61 -41.15
N TYR A 14 41.00 20.32 -40.02
CA TYR A 14 40.50 19.79 -38.75
C TYR A 14 39.02 19.35 -38.85
N LEU A 15 38.16 20.15 -39.48
CA LEU A 15 36.74 19.82 -39.67
C LEU A 15 36.55 18.65 -40.65
N LEU A 16 37.40 18.55 -41.67
CA LEU A 16 37.42 17.42 -42.60
C LEU A 16 37.92 16.13 -41.93
N GLU A 17 38.92 16.22 -41.03
CA GLU A 17 39.38 15.12 -40.18
C GLU A 17 38.34 14.71 -39.13
N GLU A 18 37.59 15.64 -38.53
CA GLU A 18 36.51 15.33 -37.58
C GLU A 18 35.29 14.69 -38.30
N MET A 19 35.02 15.10 -39.55
CA MET A 19 33.97 14.50 -40.39
C MET A 19 34.35 13.12 -40.96
N HIS A 20 35.62 12.90 -41.34
CA HIS A 20 36.09 11.60 -41.87
C HIS A 20 36.51 10.63 -40.76
N GLY A 21 37.12 11.15 -39.69
CA GLY A 21 37.48 10.43 -38.46
C GLY A 21 36.30 10.35 -37.51
N GLY A 22 35.08 10.17 -38.08
CA GLY A 22 33.79 10.30 -37.43
C GLY A 22 33.89 9.98 -35.95
N ASN A 23 33.83 11.02 -35.13
CA ASN A 23 33.72 10.92 -33.68
C ASN A 23 32.33 10.34 -33.39
N SER A 24 32.19 9.05 -33.70
CA SER A 24 31.04 8.25 -33.37
C SER A 24 30.88 8.40 -31.86
N LEU A 25 29.64 8.59 -31.40
CA LEU A 25 29.25 8.52 -29.99
C LEU A 25 29.91 7.33 -29.23
N ARG A 26 30.41 6.33 -29.96
CA ARG A 26 31.22 5.20 -29.55
C ARG A 26 32.59 5.54 -28.92
N MET A 27 33.20 6.70 -29.19
CA MET A 27 34.49 7.08 -28.60
C MET A 27 34.35 7.83 -27.27
N THR A 28 33.20 8.48 -27.05
CA THR A 28 32.83 9.13 -25.78
C THR A 28 32.14 8.19 -24.80
N THR A 29 31.77 6.99 -25.25
CA THR A 29 31.21 5.93 -24.41
C THR A 29 32.27 4.85 -24.22
N THR A 30 32.47 4.38 -22.98
CA THR A 30 33.33 3.22 -22.74
C THR A 30 32.80 2.04 -23.54
N LEU A 31 33.68 1.32 -24.25
CA LEU A 31 33.29 0.16 -25.05
C LEU A 31 32.67 -0.87 -24.10
N ALA A 32 31.34 -0.89 -24.05
CA ALA A 32 30.60 -1.65 -23.05
C ALA A 32 31.00 -3.12 -23.17
N ASN A 33 31.67 -3.62 -22.13
CA ASN A 33 32.10 -5.00 -22.04
C ASN A 33 30.87 -5.89 -22.20
N GLU A 34 30.98 -7.04 -22.86
CA GLU A 34 29.82 -7.91 -23.15
C GLU A 34 29.06 -8.30 -21.88
N LYS A 35 29.81 -8.47 -20.77
CA LYS A 35 29.29 -8.66 -19.40
C LYS A 35 28.50 -7.46 -18.85
N ASP A 36 28.90 -6.24 -19.18
CA ASP A 36 28.18 -5.03 -18.75
C ASP A 36 26.90 -4.85 -19.57
N ARG A 37 26.90 -5.24 -20.85
CA ARG A 37 25.69 -5.30 -21.67
C ARG A 37 24.72 -6.33 -21.11
N GLU A 38 25.16 -7.56 -20.83
CA GLU A 38 24.33 -8.59 -20.20
C GLU A 38 23.75 -8.11 -18.87
N ARG A 39 24.56 -7.47 -18.01
CA ARG A 39 24.08 -6.89 -16.75
C ARG A 39 23.01 -5.83 -16.97
N VAL A 40 23.17 -4.96 -17.97
CA VAL A 40 22.19 -3.93 -18.31
C VAL A 40 20.90 -4.55 -18.86
N TYR A 41 20.98 -5.54 -19.74
CA TYR A 41 19.80 -6.24 -20.26
C TYR A 41 19.05 -7.03 -19.17
N ASP A 42 19.77 -7.77 -18.33
CA ASP A 42 19.15 -8.46 -17.19
C ASP A 42 18.52 -7.47 -16.21
N THR A 43 19.13 -6.30 -16.01
CA THR A 43 18.57 -5.27 -15.13
C THR A 43 17.35 -4.60 -15.75
N ILE A 44 17.36 -4.27 -17.05
CA ILE A 44 16.26 -3.53 -17.69
C ILE A 44 15.04 -4.41 -17.97
N PHE A 45 15.24 -5.67 -18.37
CA PHE A 45 14.13 -6.53 -18.79
C PHE A 45 13.69 -7.53 -17.72
N ARG A 46 14.61 -8.01 -16.88
CA ARG A 46 14.29 -9.05 -15.89
C ARG A 46 13.92 -8.47 -14.52
N MET A 47 14.40 -7.28 -14.18
CA MET A 47 13.99 -6.61 -12.95
C MET A 47 12.50 -6.26 -12.91
N PRO A 48 11.92 -5.61 -13.94
CA PRO A 48 10.51 -5.22 -13.91
C PRO A 48 9.63 -6.41 -13.58
N TRP A 49 9.84 -7.53 -14.27
CA TRP A 49 9.07 -8.75 -14.06
C TRP A 49 9.16 -9.31 -12.64
N ARG A 50 10.36 -9.34 -12.04
CA ARG A 50 10.56 -9.87 -10.68
C ARG A 50 10.05 -8.92 -9.61
N CYS A 51 10.21 -7.62 -9.85
CA CYS A 51 9.70 -6.58 -8.98
C CYS A 51 8.17 -6.59 -8.99
N GLU A 52 7.57 -6.66 -10.17
CA GLU A 52 6.13 -6.67 -10.36
C GLU A 52 5.49 -7.88 -9.69
N LEU A 53 6.05 -9.08 -9.90
CA LEU A 53 5.58 -10.28 -9.22
C LEU A 53 5.63 -10.14 -7.68
N LEU A 54 6.66 -9.48 -7.14
CA LEU A 54 6.78 -9.23 -5.71
C LEU A 54 5.70 -8.26 -5.22
N ILE A 55 5.50 -7.16 -5.95
CA ILE A 55 4.48 -6.16 -5.63
C ILE A 55 3.07 -6.75 -5.72
N ASP A 56 2.78 -7.56 -6.74
CA ASP A 56 1.51 -8.26 -6.91
C ASP A 56 1.22 -9.23 -5.75
N VAL A 57 2.20 -10.04 -5.35
CA VAL A 57 2.03 -10.93 -4.20
C VAL A 57 1.83 -10.10 -2.92
N GLY A 58 2.56 -8.99 -2.75
CA GLY A 58 2.37 -8.03 -1.67
C GLY A 58 0.96 -7.45 -1.64
N PHE A 59 0.43 -7.04 -2.80
CA PHE A 59 -0.93 -6.54 -2.95
C PHE A 59 -1.97 -7.57 -2.47
N PHE A 60 -1.82 -8.85 -2.85
CA PHE A 60 -2.72 -9.90 -2.37
C PHE A 60 -2.59 -10.15 -0.86
N VAL A 61 -1.40 -10.04 -0.27
CA VAL A 61 -1.22 -10.11 1.20
C VAL A 61 -1.92 -8.94 1.91
N CYS A 62 -1.84 -7.73 1.34
CA CYS A 62 -2.58 -6.56 1.84
C CYS A 62 -4.09 -6.78 1.74
N LEU A 63 -4.58 -7.29 0.60
CA LEU A 63 -5.99 -7.61 0.38
C LEU A 63 -6.50 -8.71 1.34
N ASP A 64 -5.69 -9.74 1.58
CA ASP A 64 -5.99 -10.79 2.54
C ASP A 64 -6.13 -10.24 3.97
N SER A 65 -5.23 -9.34 4.38
CA SER A 65 -5.27 -8.65 5.68
C SER A 65 -6.49 -7.73 5.79
N PHE A 66 -6.79 -6.96 4.76
CA PHE A 66 -7.98 -6.10 4.67
C PHE A 66 -9.27 -6.90 4.80
N LEU A 67 -9.41 -7.99 4.04
CA LEU A 67 -10.57 -8.86 4.12
C LEU A 67 -10.69 -9.55 5.48
N SER A 68 -9.57 -9.88 6.13
CA SER A 68 -9.56 -10.40 7.50
C SER A 68 -10.16 -9.40 8.49
N LEU A 69 -9.84 -8.11 8.35
CA LEU A 69 -10.40 -7.05 9.18
C LEU A 69 -11.92 -6.90 8.96
N LEU A 70 -12.41 -7.02 7.73
CA LEU A 70 -13.85 -6.93 7.44
C LEU A 70 -14.66 -8.18 7.81
N THR A 71 -14.04 -9.36 7.82
CA THR A 71 -14.75 -10.65 7.99
C THR A 71 -14.43 -11.34 9.30
N ILE A 72 -13.15 -11.60 9.58
CA ILE A 72 -12.72 -12.42 10.72
C ILE A 72 -12.82 -11.64 12.03
N MET A 73 -12.44 -10.36 12.04
CA MET A 73 -12.48 -9.55 13.26
C MET A 73 -13.91 -9.42 13.83
N PRO A 74 -14.96 -9.10 13.03
CA PRO A 74 -16.34 -9.10 13.54
C PRO A 74 -16.81 -10.46 14.06
N ILE A 75 -16.42 -11.58 13.41
CA ILE A 75 -16.76 -12.92 13.90
C ILE A 75 -16.13 -13.15 15.28
N ARG A 76 -14.84 -12.83 15.44
CA ARG A 76 -14.14 -13.03 16.72
C ARG A 76 -14.81 -12.22 17.82
N LEU A 77 -15.08 -10.93 17.58
CA LEU A 77 -15.80 -10.07 18.51
C LEU A 77 -17.17 -10.65 18.87
N LEU A 78 -17.95 -11.10 17.88
CA LEU A 78 -19.25 -11.72 18.12
C LEU A 78 -19.14 -12.99 18.98
N THR A 79 -18.16 -13.85 18.70
CA THR A 79 -17.93 -15.07 19.49
C THR A 79 -17.49 -14.78 20.91
N SER A 80 -16.64 -13.77 21.11
CA SER A 80 -16.15 -13.37 22.43
C SER A 80 -17.24 -12.66 23.23
N SER A 81 -18.06 -11.80 22.61
CA SER A 81 -19.26 -11.23 23.23
C SER A 81 -20.30 -12.28 23.59
N TRP A 82 -20.54 -13.28 22.71
CA TRP A 82 -21.46 -14.39 23.00
C TRP A 82 -20.98 -15.25 24.17
N ARG A 83 -19.67 -15.52 24.24
CA ARG A 83 -19.04 -16.21 25.36
C ARG A 83 -19.25 -15.42 26.66
N LEU A 84 -18.93 -14.13 26.67
CA LEU A 84 -19.12 -13.24 27.81
C LEU A 84 -20.58 -13.23 28.30
N LEU A 85 -21.54 -13.15 27.37
CA LEU A 85 -22.97 -13.15 27.68
C LEU A 85 -23.42 -14.48 28.32
N LYS A 86 -22.87 -15.60 27.86
CA LYS A 86 -23.23 -16.95 28.35
C LYS A 86 -22.56 -17.30 29.68
N THR A 87 -21.31 -16.91 29.91
CA THR A 87 -20.58 -17.26 31.14
C THR A 87 -20.67 -16.20 32.25
N ARG A 88 -21.17 -14.97 31.97
CA ARG A 88 -21.31 -13.84 32.94
C ARG A 88 -20.05 -13.52 33.77
N GLN A 89 -18.91 -14.09 33.41
CA GLN A 89 -17.62 -13.95 34.09
C GLN A 89 -16.72 -13.11 33.19
N LEU A 90 -16.46 -11.86 33.60
CA LEU A 90 -15.58 -10.90 32.94
C LEU A 90 -14.08 -11.30 32.98
N LYS A 91 -13.74 -12.42 33.63
CA LYS A 91 -12.40 -12.60 34.22
C LYS A 91 -11.32 -13.17 33.29
N SER A 92 -11.52 -13.18 31.97
CA SER A 92 -10.47 -13.64 31.04
C SER A 92 -10.75 -13.18 29.61
N LEU A 93 -10.79 -11.86 29.37
CA LEU A 93 -10.63 -11.39 28.00
C LEU A 93 -9.18 -11.67 27.60
N SER A 94 -8.97 -12.47 26.55
CA SER A 94 -7.62 -12.74 26.06
C SER A 94 -6.99 -11.44 25.53
N ALA A 95 -5.67 -11.31 25.59
CA ALA A 95 -4.94 -10.18 24.97
C ALA A 95 -5.35 -9.97 23.50
N ALA A 96 -5.60 -11.08 22.78
CA ALA A 96 -6.09 -11.05 21.40
C ALA A 96 -7.50 -10.45 21.27
N ASP A 97 -8.42 -10.79 22.20
CA ASP A 97 -9.79 -10.27 22.20
C ASP A 97 -9.82 -8.77 22.51
N LEU A 98 -8.96 -8.29 23.41
CA LEU A 98 -8.86 -6.88 23.76
C LEU A 98 -8.22 -6.05 22.64
N SER A 99 -7.20 -6.61 21.98
CA SER A 99 -6.58 -6.03 20.78
C SER A 99 -7.59 -5.89 19.63
N ASP A 100 -8.37 -6.95 19.36
CA ASP A 100 -9.42 -6.92 18.34
C ASP A 100 -10.52 -5.89 18.70
N PHE A 101 -10.81 -5.70 19.98
CA PHE A 101 -11.76 -4.67 20.45
C PHE A 101 -11.24 -3.24 20.25
N GLY A 102 -9.96 -2.96 20.55
CA GLY A 102 -9.33 -1.67 20.25
C GLY A 102 -9.33 -1.38 18.75
N CYS A 103 -8.98 -2.37 17.92
CA CYS A 103 -9.04 -2.24 16.45
C CYS A 103 -10.46 -1.92 15.93
N PHE A 104 -11.49 -2.49 16.55
CA PHE A 104 -12.89 -2.19 16.22
C PHE A 104 -13.31 -0.77 16.62
N LEU A 105 -12.95 -0.32 17.82
CA LEU A 105 -13.21 1.05 18.28
C LEU A 105 -12.53 2.09 17.40
N MET A 106 -11.27 1.84 17.05
CA MET A 106 -10.52 2.59 16.06
C MET A 106 -11.27 2.71 14.73
N LEU A 107 -11.69 1.59 14.15
CA LEU A 107 -12.43 1.58 12.90
C LEU A 107 -13.76 2.33 13.01
N ALA A 108 -14.51 2.14 14.10
CA ALA A 108 -15.78 2.83 14.34
C ALA A 108 -15.58 4.34 14.45
N SER A 109 -14.54 4.79 15.17
CA SER A 109 -14.20 6.22 15.28
C SER A 109 -13.86 6.83 13.91
N GLY A 110 -13.09 6.11 13.08
CA GLY A 110 -12.76 6.53 11.72
C GLY A 110 -14.00 6.69 10.84
N ILE A 111 -14.95 5.75 10.91
CA ILE A 111 -16.22 5.82 10.17
C ILE A 111 -17.06 7.02 10.63
N ILE A 112 -17.18 7.25 11.94
CA ILE A 112 -17.97 8.37 12.49
C ILE A 112 -17.39 9.71 12.02
N LEU A 113 -16.07 9.88 12.11
CA LEU A 113 -15.37 11.09 11.66
C LEU A 113 -15.54 11.31 10.16
N LEU A 114 -15.44 10.24 9.38
CA LEU A 114 -15.69 10.27 7.94
C LEU A 114 -17.12 10.70 7.62
N GLN A 115 -18.12 10.16 8.33
CA GLN A 115 -19.52 10.55 8.14
C GLN A 115 -19.78 12.03 8.45
N GLN A 116 -19.05 12.60 9.40
CA GLN A 116 -19.14 14.03 9.73
C GLN A 116 -18.42 14.93 8.71
N THR A 117 -17.59 14.37 7.84
CA THR A 117 -16.79 15.13 6.88
C THR A 117 -17.50 15.22 5.53
N ASP A 118 -18.06 16.39 5.20
CA ASP A 118 -18.69 16.62 3.89
C ASP A 118 -17.65 16.72 2.75
N ILE A 119 -17.57 15.67 1.93
CA ILE A 119 -16.66 15.60 0.77
C ILE A 119 -16.93 16.73 -0.22
N SER A 120 -18.20 17.10 -0.40
CA SER A 120 -18.64 18.16 -1.31
C SER A 120 -18.07 19.52 -0.91
N LEU A 121 -17.98 19.81 0.39
CA LEU A 121 -17.41 21.06 0.90
C LEU A 121 -15.90 21.12 0.66
N ILE A 122 -15.21 20.00 0.89
CA ILE A 122 -13.77 19.88 0.61
C ILE A 122 -13.51 20.05 -0.90
N TYR A 123 -14.29 19.40 -1.76
CA TYR A 123 -14.17 19.52 -3.21
C TYR A 123 -14.38 20.97 -3.70
N HIS A 124 -15.42 21.65 -3.21
CA HIS A 124 -15.67 23.05 -3.55
C HIS A 124 -14.56 23.99 -3.04
N MET A 125 -14.03 23.71 -1.85
CA MET A 125 -12.90 24.45 -1.29
C MET A 125 -11.64 24.27 -2.14
N ILE A 126 -11.35 23.05 -2.60
CA ILE A 126 -10.22 22.73 -3.48
C ILE A 126 -10.36 23.38 -4.85
N ARG A 127 -11.54 23.29 -5.46
CA ARG A 127 -11.82 23.85 -6.80
C ARG A 127 -11.69 25.38 -6.83
N GLY A 128 -11.90 26.06 -5.69
CA GLY A 128 -11.71 27.50 -5.55
C GLY A 128 -10.26 27.96 -5.38
N GLN A 129 -9.28 27.06 -5.28
CA GLN A 129 -7.88 27.40 -5.06
C GLN A 129 -7.05 27.39 -6.34
N GLY A 130 -5.98 28.19 -6.36
CA GLY A 130 -5.00 28.19 -7.45
C GLY A 130 -4.17 26.90 -7.46
N THR A 131 -3.78 26.44 -8.65
CA THR A 131 -3.02 25.19 -8.88
C THR A 131 -1.73 25.09 -8.05
N ILE A 132 -0.99 26.19 -7.91
CA ILE A 132 0.25 26.25 -7.12
C ILE A 132 -0.04 26.07 -5.61
N LYS A 133 -1.11 26.69 -5.10
CA LYS A 133 -1.51 26.55 -3.69
C LYS A 133 -1.94 25.12 -3.39
N LEU A 134 -2.69 24.51 -4.30
CA LEU A 134 -3.13 23.12 -4.17
C LEU A 134 -1.95 22.15 -4.14
N TYR A 135 -0.94 22.38 -4.98
CA TYR A 135 0.30 21.58 -4.98
C TYR A 135 1.05 21.66 -3.65
N VAL A 136 1.18 22.85 -3.05
CA VAL A 136 1.86 23.00 -1.75
C VAL A 136 1.07 22.31 -0.63
N VAL A 137 -0.25 22.51 -0.58
CA VAL A 137 -1.11 21.85 0.42
C VAL A 137 -1.01 20.33 0.30
N TYR A 138 -0.97 19.80 -0.93
CA TYR A 138 -0.81 18.38 -1.17
C TYR A 138 0.53 17.85 -0.66
N ASN A 139 1.66 18.47 -1.01
CA ASN A 139 2.98 18.02 -0.52
C ASN A 139 3.03 18.02 1.02
N VAL A 140 2.41 19.00 1.67
CA VAL A 140 2.33 19.05 3.13
C VAL A 140 1.46 17.89 3.65
N LEU A 141 0.30 17.63 3.05
CA LEU A 141 -0.56 16.50 3.40
C LEU A 141 0.10 15.15 3.16
N GLU A 142 0.92 15.01 2.12
CA GLU A 142 1.67 13.80 1.81
C GLU A 142 2.78 13.55 2.83
N ILE A 143 3.56 14.58 3.18
CA ILE A 143 4.54 14.50 4.26
C ILE A 143 3.86 14.14 5.58
N PHE A 144 2.69 14.72 5.81
CA PHE A 144 1.90 14.47 7.00
C PHE A 144 1.35 13.03 7.02
N ASP A 145 0.88 12.51 5.89
CA ASP A 145 0.43 11.11 5.77
C ASP A 145 1.59 10.15 6.03
N LYS A 146 2.77 10.38 5.42
CA LYS A 146 3.99 9.58 5.68
C LYS A 146 4.41 9.63 7.15
N LEU A 147 4.24 10.78 7.81
CA LEU A 147 4.50 10.91 9.25
C LEU A 147 3.48 10.11 10.07
N CYS A 148 2.19 10.20 9.73
CA CYS A 148 1.12 9.47 10.39
C CYS A 148 1.19 7.96 10.17
N GLN A 149 1.65 7.49 9.01
CA GLN A 149 1.85 6.06 8.75
C GLN A 149 2.97 5.50 9.63
N ASN A 150 4.10 6.22 9.75
CA ASN A 150 5.20 5.84 10.64
C ASN A 150 4.76 5.89 12.12
N PHE A 151 4.10 6.97 12.53
CA PHE A 151 3.64 7.13 13.91
C PHE A 151 2.50 6.17 14.28
N GLY A 152 1.60 5.88 13.35
CA GLY A 152 0.44 5.01 13.56
C GLY A 152 0.82 3.56 13.83
N GLY A 153 1.88 3.05 13.18
CA GLY A 153 2.43 1.72 13.47
C GLY A 153 2.94 1.61 14.91
N ASP A 154 3.69 2.62 15.37
CA ASP A 154 4.21 2.68 16.74
C ASP A 154 3.07 2.78 17.77
N VAL A 155 2.06 3.61 17.51
CA VAL A 155 0.90 3.77 18.39
C VAL A 155 0.11 2.47 18.50
N LEU A 156 -0.14 1.76 17.39
CA LEU A 156 -0.83 0.47 17.43
C LEU A 156 -0.03 -0.60 18.16
N GLN A 157 1.31 -0.62 18.00
CA GLN A 157 2.15 -1.51 18.76
C GLN A 157 2.07 -1.22 20.27
N THR A 158 2.06 0.05 20.67
CA THR A 158 1.86 0.41 22.08
C THR A 158 0.47 0.00 22.59
N LEU A 159 -0.58 0.16 21.79
CA LEU A 159 -1.94 -0.28 22.13
C LEU A 159 -1.99 -1.80 22.36
N PHE A 160 -1.36 -2.59 21.50
CA PHE A 160 -1.31 -4.06 21.63
C PHE A 160 -0.49 -4.49 22.85
N ASN A 161 0.63 -3.83 23.13
CA ASN A 161 1.42 -4.09 24.34
C ASN A 161 0.62 -3.74 25.61
N THR A 162 -0.13 -2.64 25.58
CA THR A 162 -1.02 -2.24 26.67
C THR A 162 -2.18 -3.23 26.83
N ALA A 163 -2.68 -3.80 25.73
CA ALA A 163 -3.72 -4.82 25.76
C ALA A 163 -3.25 -6.15 26.37
N ASP A 164 -2.03 -6.58 26.04
CA ASP A 164 -1.41 -7.76 26.65
C ASP A 164 -1.10 -7.54 28.13
N GLY A 165 -0.63 -6.33 28.49
CA GLY A 165 -0.46 -5.91 29.88
C GLY A 165 -1.77 -5.93 30.67
N PHE A 166 -2.88 -5.50 30.08
CA PHE A 166 -4.20 -5.55 30.71
C PHE A 166 -4.71 -6.97 30.91
N ALA A 167 -4.53 -7.86 29.92
CA ALA A 167 -4.97 -9.25 30.00
C ALA A 167 -4.22 -10.06 31.08
N ASN A 168 -2.95 -9.76 31.30
CA ASN A 168 -2.09 -10.48 32.25
C ASN A 168 -2.04 -9.82 33.66
N CYS A 169 -2.85 -8.78 33.91
CA CYS A 169 -2.74 -7.99 35.14
C CYS A 169 -3.44 -8.57 36.37
N SER A 170 -2.82 -8.33 37.54
CA SER A 170 -3.46 -8.47 38.85
C SER A 170 -4.62 -7.47 39.00
N PRO A 171 -5.73 -7.83 39.67
CA PRO A 171 -6.91 -6.97 39.83
C PRO A 171 -6.61 -5.61 40.48
N GLU A 172 -5.52 -5.48 41.25
CA GLU A 172 -5.13 -4.23 41.91
C GLU A 172 -4.63 -3.15 40.94
N ASN A 173 -3.99 -3.54 39.84
CA ASN A 173 -3.45 -2.61 38.84
C ASN A 173 -4.38 -2.42 37.63
N MET A 174 -5.53 -3.09 37.61
CA MET A 174 -6.46 -3.09 36.47
C MET A 174 -6.91 -1.68 36.07
N ARG A 175 -7.11 -0.78 37.05
CA ARG A 175 -7.53 0.61 36.78
C ARG A 175 -6.45 1.44 36.09
N TYR A 176 -5.17 1.21 36.40
CA TYR A 176 -4.05 1.88 35.75
C TYR A 176 -3.92 1.44 34.29
N TRP A 177 -3.99 0.13 34.03
CA TRP A 177 -3.91 -0.42 32.67
C TRP A 177 -5.14 -0.05 31.82
N LEU A 178 -6.33 0.02 32.43
CA LEU A 178 -7.52 0.50 31.74
C LEU A 178 -7.39 1.96 31.28
N TRP A 179 -6.92 2.86 32.14
CA TRP A 179 -6.69 4.26 31.78
C TRP A 179 -5.63 4.41 30.69
N ARG A 180 -4.57 3.60 30.76
CA ARG A 180 -3.53 3.59 29.74
C ARG A 180 -4.05 3.09 28.40
N PHE A 181 -4.86 2.03 28.39
CA PHE A 181 -5.53 1.52 27.19
C PHE A 181 -6.45 2.59 26.56
N ILE A 182 -7.24 3.29 27.37
CA ILE A 182 -8.10 4.39 26.88
C ILE A 182 -7.27 5.55 26.31
N SER A 183 -6.15 5.89 26.95
CA SER A 183 -5.26 6.95 26.47
C SER A 183 -4.58 6.60 25.15
N ASP A 184 -4.08 5.37 25.02
CA ASP A 184 -3.43 4.86 23.81
C ASP A 184 -4.44 4.77 22.65
N GLU A 185 -5.67 4.34 22.93
CA GLU A 185 -6.79 4.30 21.99
C GLU A 185 -7.17 5.71 21.49
N ALA A 186 -7.21 6.71 22.37
CA ALA A 186 -7.51 8.09 21.97
C ALA A 186 -6.43 8.67 21.05
N LEU A 187 -5.15 8.41 21.35
CA LEU A 187 -4.02 8.82 20.52
C LEU A 187 -4.07 8.14 19.14
N ALA A 188 -4.41 6.85 19.12
CA ALA A 188 -4.59 6.09 17.91
C ALA A 188 -5.72 6.70 17.05
N ALA A 189 -6.88 7.00 17.65
CA ALA A 189 -8.03 7.57 16.94
C ALA A 189 -7.73 8.94 16.31
N ILE A 190 -6.97 9.80 17.01
CA ILE A 190 -6.51 11.09 16.47
C ILE A 190 -5.58 10.87 15.27
N THR A 191 -4.66 9.92 15.37
CA THR A 191 -3.73 9.58 14.28
C THR A 191 -4.48 9.07 13.06
N LEU A 192 -5.47 8.18 13.26
CA LEU A 192 -6.33 7.65 12.20
C LEU A 192 -7.18 8.75 11.58
N SER A 193 -7.77 9.64 12.38
CA SER A 193 -8.52 10.80 11.90
C SER A 193 -7.70 11.63 10.91
N THR A 194 -6.44 11.86 11.25
CA THR A 194 -5.60 12.76 10.44
C THR A 194 -5.08 12.08 9.17
N CYS A 195 -4.81 10.77 9.22
CA CYS A 195 -4.51 9.95 8.05
C CYS A 195 -5.70 9.90 7.07
N ILE A 196 -6.91 9.71 7.58
CA ILE A 196 -8.12 9.70 6.76
C ILE A 196 -8.36 11.06 6.06
N VAL A 197 -8.12 12.16 6.77
CA VAL A 197 -8.27 13.52 6.21
C VAL A 197 -7.24 13.78 5.11
N ALA A 198 -6.00 13.28 5.26
CA ALA A 198 -4.99 13.39 4.20
C ALA A 198 -5.36 12.59 2.95
N HIS A 199 -5.94 11.41 3.11
CA HIS A 199 -6.30 10.48 2.03
C HIS A 199 -7.46 10.95 1.12
N ASN A 200 -8.28 11.93 1.53
CA ASN A 200 -9.47 12.35 0.78
C ASN A 200 -9.24 13.49 -0.25
N ASN A 201 -8.00 13.93 -0.48
CA ASN A 201 -7.73 15.10 -1.34
C ASN A 201 -7.18 14.75 -2.73
N ALA A 202 -8.06 14.87 -3.74
CA ALA A 202 -7.82 15.13 -5.18
C ALA A 202 -6.75 14.28 -5.91
N LEU A 203 -7.21 13.26 -6.64
CA LEU A 203 -6.35 12.16 -7.11
C LEU A 203 -5.52 12.44 -8.38
N PHE A 204 -6.07 12.94 -9.49
CA PHE A 204 -5.40 12.70 -10.78
C PHE A 204 -4.19 13.58 -11.12
N ALA A 205 -4.32 14.91 -11.06
CA ALA A 205 -3.22 15.84 -11.38
C ALA A 205 -2.12 15.86 -10.30
N LEU A 206 -2.48 15.48 -9.08
CA LEU A 206 -1.58 15.43 -7.93
C LEU A 206 -0.79 14.10 -7.91
N LEU A 207 -1.40 12.96 -8.29
CA LEU A 207 -0.67 11.68 -8.46
C LEU A 207 0.50 11.80 -9.45
N VAL A 208 0.26 12.41 -10.62
CA VAL A 208 1.32 12.58 -11.64
C VAL A 208 2.47 13.45 -11.12
N SER A 209 2.16 14.50 -10.35
CA SER A 209 3.19 15.37 -9.78
C SER A 209 3.90 14.74 -8.57
N ASN A 210 3.19 13.91 -7.80
CA ASN A 210 3.74 13.19 -6.64
C ASN A 210 4.72 12.13 -7.10
N ASN A 211 4.31 11.27 -8.03
CA ASN A 211 5.13 10.19 -8.56
C ASN A 211 6.43 10.71 -9.20
N PHE A 212 6.41 11.92 -9.77
CA PHE A 212 7.62 12.57 -10.29
C PHE A 212 8.56 13.08 -9.18
N SER A 213 8.02 13.60 -8.07
CA SER A 213 8.79 13.98 -6.87
C SER A 213 9.39 12.75 -6.18
N GLU A 214 8.65 11.64 -6.18
CA GLU A 214 9.10 10.37 -5.63
C GLU A 214 10.22 9.74 -6.46
N ILE A 215 10.06 9.68 -7.79
CA ILE A 215 11.13 9.27 -8.70
C ILE A 215 12.38 10.12 -8.42
N LYS A 216 12.24 11.44 -8.30
CA LYS A 216 13.38 12.34 -8.07
C LYS A 216 14.04 12.09 -6.70
N SER A 217 13.29 11.90 -5.63
CA SER A 217 13.86 11.77 -4.28
C SER A 217 14.46 10.38 -4.01
N ASN A 218 13.90 9.33 -4.60
CA ASN A 218 14.36 7.95 -4.40
C ASN A 218 15.50 7.57 -5.35
N VAL A 219 15.52 8.07 -6.60
CA VAL A 219 16.53 7.64 -7.59
C VAL A 219 17.96 8.09 -7.25
N PHE A 220 18.14 9.21 -6.55
CA PHE A 220 19.47 9.71 -6.18
C PHE A 220 19.96 9.25 -4.81
N LYS A 221 19.15 8.47 -4.06
CA LYS A 221 19.50 8.02 -2.72
C LYS A 221 20.13 6.63 -2.76
N ARG A 222 21.24 6.47 -2.03
CA ARG A 222 21.85 5.15 -1.82
C ARG A 222 21.05 4.38 -0.78
N PHE A 223 20.55 3.20 -1.14
CA PHE A 223 19.75 2.36 -0.25
C PHE A 223 20.53 1.11 0.16
N ASN A 224 20.37 0.72 1.43
CA ASN A 224 20.78 -0.60 1.88
C ASN A 224 19.76 -1.66 1.43
N LYS A 225 20.15 -2.93 1.35
CA LYS A 225 19.29 -4.04 0.92
C LYS A 225 17.96 -4.09 1.69
N ASP A 226 18.00 -3.89 3.02
CA ASP A 226 16.80 -3.88 3.86
C ASP A 226 15.89 -2.69 3.55
N ASN A 227 16.45 -1.52 3.23
CA ASN A 227 15.67 -0.35 2.87
C ASN A 227 14.97 -0.53 1.52
N ILE A 228 15.60 -1.25 0.58
CA ILE A 228 14.98 -1.61 -0.71
C ILE A 228 13.83 -2.59 -0.48
N GLN A 229 14.00 -3.56 0.42
CA GLN A 229 12.93 -4.48 0.80
C GLN A 229 11.73 -3.73 1.39
N SER A 230 11.96 -2.83 2.35
CA SER A 230 10.88 -1.99 2.90
C SER A 230 10.24 -1.10 1.85
N LEU A 231 11.02 -0.53 0.92
CA LEU A 231 10.49 0.31 -0.17
C LEU A 231 9.49 -0.47 -1.04
N VAL A 232 9.85 -1.65 -1.52
CA VAL A 232 8.95 -2.48 -2.36
C VAL A 232 7.66 -2.87 -1.62
N TYR A 233 7.76 -3.06 -0.30
CA TYR A 233 6.61 -3.32 0.55
C TYR A 233 5.70 -2.10 0.68
N PHE A 234 6.26 -0.88 0.78
CA PHE A 234 5.47 0.35 0.71
C PHE A 234 4.81 0.54 -0.65
N ASP A 235 5.50 0.23 -1.75
CA ASP A 235 4.94 0.31 -3.11
C ASP A 235 3.75 -0.66 -3.27
N SER A 236 3.83 -1.83 -2.64
CA SER A 236 2.70 -2.80 -2.59
C SER A 236 1.50 -2.26 -1.84
N VAL A 237 1.73 -1.58 -0.71
CA VAL A 237 0.69 -0.94 0.10
C VAL A 237 0.07 0.24 -0.65
N GLU A 238 0.89 1.06 -1.30
CA GLU A 238 0.45 2.20 -2.12
C GLU A 238 -0.50 1.76 -3.24
N ARG A 239 -0.15 0.71 -3.99
CA ARG A 239 -1.05 0.15 -5.02
C ARG A 239 -2.37 -0.36 -4.45
N PHE A 240 -2.34 -0.93 -3.24
CA PHE A 240 -3.56 -1.31 -2.54
C PHE A 240 -4.42 -0.10 -2.19
N HIS A 241 -3.81 1.00 -1.70
CA HIS A 241 -4.52 2.25 -1.44
C HIS A 241 -5.11 2.84 -2.72
N ILE A 242 -4.35 2.90 -3.82
CA ILE A 242 -4.85 3.37 -5.13
C ILE A 242 -6.04 2.53 -5.59
N ALA A 243 -5.96 1.20 -5.51
CA ALA A 243 -7.08 0.32 -5.84
C ALA A 243 -8.31 0.59 -4.96
N SER A 244 -8.12 0.79 -3.65
CA SER A 244 -9.19 1.17 -2.72
C SER A 244 -9.84 2.51 -3.10
N PHE A 245 -9.05 3.50 -3.52
CA PHE A 245 -9.57 4.79 -4.00
C PHE A 245 -10.32 4.67 -5.32
N LEU A 246 -9.87 3.82 -6.24
CA LEU A 246 -10.59 3.56 -7.49
C LEU A 246 -11.95 2.90 -7.21
N ILE A 247 -12.03 1.97 -6.26
CA ILE A 247 -13.31 1.38 -5.81
C ILE A 247 -14.21 2.45 -5.20
N PHE A 248 -13.64 3.37 -4.41
CA PHE A 248 -14.37 4.50 -3.84
C PHE A 248 -14.97 5.39 -4.93
N VAL A 249 -14.18 5.83 -5.91
CA VAL A 249 -14.66 6.68 -7.03
C VAL A 249 -15.69 5.93 -7.88
N LEU A 250 -15.48 4.63 -8.11
CA LEU A 250 -16.46 3.78 -8.80
C LEU A 250 -17.82 3.82 -8.08
N ALA A 251 -17.83 3.61 -6.78
CA ALA A 251 -19.07 3.59 -6.01
C ALA A 251 -19.73 4.97 -5.88
N GLN A 252 -18.97 6.06 -5.87
CA GLN A 252 -19.52 7.42 -6.00
C GLN A 252 -20.17 7.65 -7.36
N ASN A 253 -19.51 7.25 -8.45
CA ASN A 253 -20.08 7.37 -9.79
C ASN A 253 -21.37 6.54 -9.95
N ILE A 254 -21.47 5.36 -9.32
CA ILE A 254 -22.71 4.57 -9.31
C ILE A 254 -23.88 5.35 -8.67
N LEU A 255 -23.61 6.17 -7.65
CA LEU A 255 -24.64 6.90 -6.91
C LEU A 255 -25.02 8.25 -7.55
N GLU A 256 -24.05 8.96 -8.13
CA GLU A 256 -24.23 10.36 -8.55
C GLU A 256 -24.26 10.57 -10.07
N ALA A 257 -23.72 9.65 -10.88
CA ALA A 257 -23.54 9.89 -12.30
C ALA A 257 -24.76 9.44 -13.13
N GLU A 258 -25.34 10.39 -13.87
CA GLU A 258 -26.38 10.16 -14.87
C GLU A 258 -25.73 9.97 -16.27
N GLY A 259 -26.06 8.88 -16.97
CA GLY A 259 -25.61 8.61 -18.35
C GLY A 259 -24.53 7.52 -18.51
N PRO A 260 -23.95 7.35 -19.72
CA PRO A 260 -22.92 6.33 -19.99
C PRO A 260 -21.54 6.78 -19.49
N TRP A 261 -21.29 6.62 -18.20
CA TRP A 261 -20.02 7.00 -17.55
C TRP A 261 -19.04 5.83 -17.38
N PHE A 262 -19.54 4.59 -17.39
CA PHE A 262 -18.78 3.41 -16.96
C PHE A 262 -17.54 3.13 -17.82
N GLU A 263 -17.64 3.23 -19.15
CA GLU A 263 -16.51 3.01 -20.06
C GLU A 263 -15.41 4.04 -19.86
N ASN A 264 -15.78 5.32 -19.75
CA ASN A 264 -14.82 6.40 -19.50
C ASN A 264 -14.15 6.24 -18.13
N PHE A 265 -14.92 5.84 -17.11
CA PHE A 265 -14.36 5.54 -15.79
C PHE A 265 -13.36 4.39 -15.86
N LEU A 266 -13.71 3.27 -16.50
CA LEU A 266 -12.81 2.13 -16.65
C LEU A 266 -11.53 2.49 -17.41
N TYR A 267 -11.65 3.26 -18.50
CA TYR A 267 -10.48 3.73 -19.25
C TYR A 267 -9.57 4.60 -18.37
N ASN A 268 -10.13 5.59 -17.67
CA ASN A 268 -9.36 6.47 -16.80
C ASN A 268 -8.72 5.70 -15.64
N ALA A 269 -9.45 4.79 -15.00
CA ALA A 269 -8.95 3.95 -13.92
C ALA A 269 -7.80 3.04 -14.40
N PHE A 270 -7.95 2.44 -15.58
CA PHE A 270 -6.91 1.63 -16.21
C PHE A 270 -5.65 2.45 -16.51
N VAL A 271 -5.80 3.64 -17.09
CA VAL A 271 -4.68 4.55 -17.37
C VAL A 271 -3.95 4.93 -16.08
N VAL A 272 -4.67 5.26 -15.00
CA VAL A 272 -4.05 5.57 -13.70
C VAL A 272 -3.24 4.38 -13.20
N TYR A 273 -3.82 3.17 -13.21
CA TYR A 273 -3.16 1.97 -12.71
C TYR A 273 -1.92 1.59 -13.53
N ILE A 274 -1.99 1.69 -14.86
CA ILE A 274 -0.85 1.43 -15.75
C ILE A 274 0.24 2.51 -15.62
N CYS A 275 -0.13 3.77 -15.43
CA CYS A 275 0.86 4.82 -15.15
C CYS A 275 1.63 4.53 -13.86
N GLU A 276 0.95 4.14 -12.79
CA GLU A 276 1.58 3.75 -11.52
C GLU A 276 2.53 2.57 -11.70
N LEU A 277 2.05 1.52 -12.37
CA LEU A 277 2.85 0.36 -12.75
C LEU A 277 4.15 0.76 -13.47
N MET A 278 4.03 1.63 -14.48
CA MET A 278 5.20 2.10 -15.25
C MET A 278 6.16 2.92 -14.38
N ILE A 279 5.63 3.76 -13.49
CA ILE A 279 6.41 4.60 -12.58
C ILE A 279 7.22 3.73 -11.62
N ASP A 280 6.61 2.73 -11.00
CA ASP A 280 7.29 1.77 -10.12
C ASP A 280 8.37 0.98 -10.86
N ILE A 281 8.07 0.49 -12.06
CA ILE A 281 9.03 -0.22 -12.89
C ILE A 281 10.26 0.66 -13.16
N ILE A 282 10.03 1.93 -13.55
CA ILE A 282 11.10 2.89 -13.82
C ILE A 282 11.89 3.16 -12.52
N LYS A 283 11.20 3.43 -11.41
CA LYS A 283 11.74 3.68 -10.07
C LYS A 283 12.71 2.56 -9.66
N HIS A 284 12.27 1.31 -9.72
CA HIS A 284 13.10 0.16 -9.34
C HIS A 284 14.22 -0.15 -10.34
N CYS A 285 14.01 0.09 -11.64
CA CYS A 285 15.10 -0.03 -12.62
C CYS A 285 16.25 0.94 -12.30
N PHE A 286 15.92 2.18 -11.93
CA PHE A 286 16.92 3.16 -11.55
C PHE A 286 17.57 2.82 -10.20
N ILE A 287 16.79 2.47 -9.18
CA ILE A 287 17.33 2.08 -7.86
C ILE A 287 18.27 0.87 -8.00
N ALA A 288 17.89 -0.12 -8.80
CA ALA A 288 18.70 -1.28 -9.08
C ALA A 288 20.03 -0.92 -9.75
N LYS A 289 19.98 -0.03 -10.76
CA LYS A 289 21.14 0.44 -11.49
C LYS A 289 22.09 1.26 -10.59
N PHE A 290 21.56 2.19 -9.81
CA PHE A 290 22.36 3.06 -8.93
C PHE A 290 22.96 2.34 -7.73
N ASN A 291 22.30 1.31 -7.20
CA ASN A 291 22.76 0.54 -6.05
C ASN A 291 23.41 -0.81 -6.43
N GLU A 292 23.64 -1.05 -7.72
CA GLU A 292 24.24 -2.29 -8.27
C GLU A 292 23.54 -3.57 -7.77
N VAL A 293 22.21 -3.51 -7.61
CA VAL A 293 21.42 -4.61 -7.07
C VAL A 293 21.16 -5.64 -8.16
N LYS A 294 21.49 -6.90 -7.88
CA LYS A 294 21.19 -8.01 -8.79
C LYS A 294 19.69 -8.35 -8.78
N PRO A 295 19.09 -8.76 -9.90
CA PRO A 295 17.69 -9.20 -9.94
C PRO A 295 17.33 -10.38 -9.04
N ILE A 296 18.32 -11.14 -8.58
CA ILE A 296 18.11 -12.23 -7.62
C ILE A 296 17.63 -11.73 -6.26
N VAL A 297 17.99 -10.50 -5.87
CA VAL A 297 17.64 -9.93 -4.57
C VAL A 297 16.12 -9.75 -4.42
N TYR A 298 15.42 -9.33 -5.49
CA TYR A 298 13.95 -9.26 -5.49
C TYR A 298 13.29 -10.64 -5.34
N SER A 299 13.92 -11.70 -5.86
CA SER A 299 13.44 -13.08 -5.67
C SER A 299 13.64 -13.58 -4.24
N GLU A 300 14.66 -13.09 -3.54
CA GLU A 300 14.89 -13.35 -2.11
C GLU A 300 13.85 -12.62 -1.26
N PHE A 301 13.55 -11.35 -1.57
CA PHE A 301 12.46 -10.61 -0.91
C PHE A 301 11.11 -11.31 -1.06
N LEU A 302 10.82 -11.86 -2.24
CA LEU A 302 9.63 -12.69 -2.45
C LEU A 302 9.65 -13.99 -1.65
N GLU A 303 10.82 -14.62 -1.48
CA GLU A 303 10.96 -15.80 -0.62
C GLU A 303 10.65 -15.46 0.84
N ASP A 304 11.15 -14.32 1.33
CA ASP A 304 10.89 -13.82 2.69
C ASP A 304 9.40 -13.51 2.91
N LEU A 305 8.75 -12.84 1.94
CA LEU A 305 7.32 -12.55 1.99
C LEU A 305 6.48 -13.84 1.99
N CYS A 306 6.87 -14.84 1.21
CA CYS A 306 6.22 -16.15 1.19
C CYS A 306 6.38 -16.89 2.54
N LYS A 307 7.56 -16.83 3.17
CA LYS A 307 7.77 -17.41 4.51
C LYS A 307 6.89 -16.73 5.55
N GLN A 308 6.80 -15.40 5.50
CA GLN A 308 5.91 -14.62 6.36
C GLN A 308 4.45 -15.05 6.18
N THR A 309 3.98 -15.24 4.95
CA THR A 309 2.60 -15.68 4.66
C THR A 309 2.28 -17.07 5.20
N LEU A 310 3.27 -17.95 5.29
CA LEU A 310 3.14 -19.30 5.86
C LEU A 310 3.36 -19.35 7.38
N ASN A 311 3.59 -18.21 8.04
CA ASN A 311 4.00 -18.13 9.45
C ASN A 311 5.26 -18.96 9.76
N ILE A 312 6.14 -19.13 8.77
CA ILE A 312 7.47 -19.73 8.97
C ILE A 312 8.35 -18.60 9.51
N GLN A 313 8.83 -18.76 10.74
CA GLN A 313 9.48 -17.76 11.58
C GLN A 313 10.32 -16.73 10.81
N PRO A 314 10.02 -15.42 10.91
CA PRO A 314 10.88 -14.40 10.31
C PRO A 314 12.15 -14.28 11.14
N ASP A 315 13.32 -14.48 10.52
CA ASP A 315 14.63 -14.31 11.17
C ASP A 315 14.86 -12.87 11.69
N ASN A 316 14.03 -11.90 11.29
CA ASN A 316 14.04 -10.53 11.78
C ASN A 316 12.64 -9.87 11.77
N PRO A 317 12.14 -9.35 12.91
CA PRO A 317 10.80 -8.72 12.98
C PRO A 317 10.71 -7.40 12.18
N LYS A 318 11.83 -6.71 11.92
CA LYS A 318 11.89 -5.46 11.13
C LYS A 318 11.59 -5.64 9.64
N LYS A 319 11.50 -6.88 9.15
CA LYS A 319 11.27 -7.21 7.73
C LYS A 319 9.83 -7.66 7.45
N THR A 320 8.94 -7.46 8.42
CA THR A 320 7.54 -7.86 8.33
C THR A 320 6.79 -6.80 7.53
N LEU A 321 6.06 -7.20 6.49
CA LEU A 321 5.06 -6.31 5.87
C LEU A 321 3.98 -6.00 6.91
N THR A 322 4.07 -4.86 7.60
CA THR A 322 3.08 -4.39 8.57
C THR A 322 2.08 -3.49 7.85
N PHE A 323 1.03 -4.09 7.33
CA PHE A 323 -0.08 -3.34 6.75
C PHE A 323 -1.21 -3.21 7.76
N VAL A 324 -1.63 -1.97 8.03
CA VAL A 324 -2.77 -1.66 8.90
C VAL A 324 -3.93 -1.19 8.01
N PRO A 325 -4.87 -2.08 7.64
CA PRO A 325 -5.96 -1.75 6.71
C PRO A 325 -7.05 -0.82 7.27
N LEU A 326 -6.87 -0.22 8.45
CA LEU A 326 -7.92 0.56 9.14
C LEU A 326 -8.43 1.75 8.33
N ALA A 327 -7.51 2.59 7.82
CA ALA A 327 -7.86 3.76 7.02
C ALA A 327 -8.61 3.38 5.72
N PRO A 328 -8.10 2.51 4.84
CA PRO A 328 -8.84 2.12 3.63
C PRO A 328 -10.15 1.39 3.97
N ALA A 329 -10.21 0.61 5.05
CA ALA A 329 -11.46 -0.06 5.46
C ALA A 329 -12.53 0.94 5.86
N SER A 330 -12.18 1.99 6.61
CA SER A 330 -13.13 3.04 7.00
C SER A 330 -13.71 3.78 5.79
N VAL A 331 -12.89 4.06 4.77
CA VAL A 331 -13.29 4.71 3.52
C VAL A 331 -14.25 3.82 2.72
N VAL A 332 -13.90 2.53 2.56
CA VAL A 332 -14.73 1.55 1.85
C VAL A 332 -16.07 1.36 2.55
N ILE A 333 -16.10 1.18 3.88
CA ILE A 333 -17.35 1.01 4.64
C ILE A 333 -18.26 2.24 4.53
N ARG A 334 -17.69 3.45 4.60
CA ARG A 334 -18.46 4.70 4.41
C ARG A 334 -19.17 4.71 3.06
N VAL A 335 -18.51 4.27 2.00
CA VAL A 335 -19.05 4.36 0.63
C VAL A 335 -20.01 3.24 0.29
N LEU A 336 -19.78 2.04 0.82
CA LEU A 336 -20.75 0.96 0.67
C LEU A 336 -22.08 1.31 1.35
N SER A 337 -22.06 2.04 2.48
CA SER A 337 -23.26 2.39 3.25
C SER A 337 -24.39 3.05 2.41
N PRO A 338 -24.16 4.12 1.63
CA PRO A 338 -25.18 4.70 0.75
C PRO A 338 -25.56 3.79 -0.43
N VAL A 339 -24.63 3.00 -0.98
CA VAL A 339 -24.94 2.01 -2.04
C VAL A 339 -25.92 0.96 -1.51
N TYR A 340 -25.70 0.44 -0.29
CA TYR A 340 -26.68 -0.42 0.37
C TYR A 340 -28.00 0.30 0.61
N ALA A 341 -27.97 1.57 1.02
CA ALA A 341 -29.18 2.35 1.25
C ALA A 341 -30.05 2.49 -0.01
N ALA A 342 -29.43 2.69 -1.17
CA ALA A 342 -30.12 2.80 -2.46
C ALA A 342 -30.75 1.48 -2.95
N HIS A 343 -30.14 0.33 -2.61
CA HIS A 343 -30.65 -0.99 -2.98
C HIS A 343 -31.75 -1.53 -2.06
N ILE A 344 -32.10 -0.84 -0.97
CA ILE A 344 -33.16 -1.28 -0.06
C ILE A 344 -34.52 -0.81 -0.58
N PRO A 345 -35.49 -1.72 -0.85
CA PRO A 345 -36.80 -1.34 -1.35
C PRO A 345 -37.61 -0.53 -0.32
N CYS A 346 -38.34 0.48 -0.80
CA CYS A 346 -39.28 1.24 0.01
C CYS A 346 -40.44 0.35 0.45
N GLY A 347 -40.57 0.09 1.75
CA GLY A 347 -41.61 -0.75 2.33
C GLY A 347 -41.77 -0.54 3.84
N PRO A 348 -42.69 -1.25 4.50
CA PRO A 348 -42.87 -1.17 5.95
C PRO A 348 -41.58 -1.52 6.69
N MET A 349 -41.34 -0.92 7.87
CA MET A 349 -40.07 -1.01 8.61
C MET A 349 -39.57 -2.44 8.82
N VAL A 350 -40.46 -3.41 9.08
CA VAL A 350 -40.08 -4.82 9.26
C VAL A 350 -39.51 -5.42 7.98
N TRP A 351 -40.13 -5.14 6.83
CA TRP A 351 -39.65 -5.60 5.53
C TRP A 351 -38.28 -4.99 5.21
N ARG A 352 -38.08 -3.71 5.55
CA ARG A 352 -36.80 -3.02 5.40
C ARG A 352 -35.68 -3.69 6.21
N VAL A 353 -35.95 -4.03 7.48
CA VAL A 353 -34.98 -4.72 8.35
C VAL A 353 -34.65 -6.12 7.82
N VAL A 354 -35.64 -6.86 7.32
CA VAL A 354 -35.41 -8.18 6.69
C VAL A 354 -34.50 -8.06 5.47
N TRP A 355 -34.73 -7.08 4.58
CA TRP A 355 -33.87 -6.86 3.43
C TRP A 355 -32.45 -6.42 3.82
N ILE A 356 -32.30 -5.57 4.84
CA ILE A 356 -30.99 -5.18 5.37
C ILE A 356 -30.24 -6.41 5.89
N PHE A 357 -30.91 -7.27 6.66
CA PHE A 357 -30.33 -8.50 7.18
C PHE A 357 -29.94 -9.46 6.06
N MET A 358 -30.80 -9.66 5.06
CA MET A 358 -30.49 -10.53 3.92
C MET A 358 -29.31 -9.99 3.10
N LEU A 359 -29.30 -8.70 2.78
CA LEU A 359 -28.20 -8.07 2.05
C LEU A 359 -26.88 -8.16 2.85
N SER A 360 -26.90 -7.88 4.15
CA SER A 360 -25.70 -7.94 4.98
C SER A 360 -25.17 -9.37 5.11
N VAL A 361 -26.04 -10.37 5.26
CA VAL A 361 -25.63 -11.79 5.28
C VAL A 361 -25.04 -12.19 3.93
N MET A 362 -25.67 -11.82 2.81
CA MET A 362 -25.17 -12.16 1.48
C MET A 362 -23.79 -11.55 1.22
N THR A 363 -23.58 -10.28 1.57
CA THR A 363 -22.30 -9.63 1.34
C THR A 363 -21.23 -10.11 2.32
N PHE A 364 -21.60 -10.46 3.54
CA PHE A 364 -20.71 -11.13 4.47
C PHE A 364 -20.26 -12.52 3.97
N VAL A 365 -21.18 -13.32 3.43
CA VAL A 365 -20.86 -14.61 2.79
C VAL A 365 -19.97 -14.41 1.56
N MET A 366 -20.24 -13.39 0.74
CA MET A 366 -19.41 -13.07 -0.42
C MET A 366 -17.99 -12.69 0.01
N LEU A 367 -17.83 -11.77 0.97
CA LEU A 367 -16.52 -11.33 1.45
C LEU A 367 -15.74 -12.46 2.14
N THR A 368 -16.41 -13.32 2.91
CA THR A 368 -15.76 -14.50 3.53
C THR A 368 -15.33 -15.51 2.49
N SER A 369 -16.14 -15.77 1.46
CA SER A 369 -15.75 -16.65 0.36
C SER A 369 -14.54 -16.11 -0.40
N LEU A 370 -14.52 -14.80 -0.68
CA LEU A 370 -13.39 -14.13 -1.32
C LEU A 370 -12.13 -14.21 -0.47
N LYS A 371 -12.25 -13.97 0.84
CA LYS A 371 -11.16 -14.12 1.81
C LYS A 371 -10.58 -15.53 1.81
N LEU A 372 -11.42 -16.57 1.79
CA LEU A 372 -10.97 -17.95 1.76
C LEU A 372 -10.24 -18.28 0.45
N ILE A 373 -10.77 -17.84 -0.69
CA ILE A 373 -10.16 -18.06 -2.00
C ILE A 373 -8.76 -17.41 -2.07
N ILE A 374 -8.65 -16.14 -1.68
CA ILE A 374 -7.38 -15.40 -1.69
C ILE A 374 -6.39 -16.01 -0.70
N GLY A 375 -6.81 -16.27 0.54
CA GLY A 375 -5.94 -16.84 1.57
C GLY A 375 -5.42 -18.23 1.22
N MET A 376 -6.27 -19.10 0.64
CA MET A 376 -5.83 -20.40 0.14
C MET A 376 -4.91 -20.28 -1.08
N GLY A 377 -5.22 -19.36 -2.00
CA GLY A 377 -4.41 -19.06 -3.18
C GLY A 377 -3.00 -18.61 -2.80
N LEU A 378 -2.89 -17.66 -1.86
CA LEU A 378 -1.63 -17.15 -1.31
C LEU A 378 -0.80 -18.26 -0.65
N ARG A 379 -1.41 -19.07 0.23
CA ARG A 379 -0.70 -20.19 0.88
C ARG A 379 -0.20 -21.21 -0.13
N LYS A 380 -1.00 -21.53 -1.16
CA LYS A 380 -0.61 -22.45 -2.23
C LYS A 380 0.54 -21.87 -3.06
N HIS A 381 0.46 -20.58 -3.42
CA HIS A 381 1.51 -19.88 -4.15
C HIS A 381 2.82 -19.83 -3.34
N ALA A 382 2.76 -19.43 -2.07
CA ALA A 382 3.91 -19.36 -1.18
C ALA A 382 4.59 -20.72 -1.00
N THR A 383 3.81 -21.78 -0.78
CA THR A 383 4.34 -23.15 -0.65
C THR A 383 5.02 -23.62 -1.93
N TRP A 384 4.39 -23.37 -3.09
CA TRP A 384 4.96 -23.70 -4.38
C TRP A 384 6.26 -22.93 -4.64
N TYR A 385 6.28 -21.63 -4.32
CA TYR A 385 7.44 -20.78 -4.54
C TYR A 385 8.63 -21.20 -3.67
N ILE A 386 8.41 -21.47 -2.38
CA ILE A 386 9.48 -21.95 -1.48
C ILE A 386 10.02 -23.31 -1.95
N LYS A 387 9.16 -24.25 -2.33
CA LYS A 387 9.59 -25.56 -2.86
C LYS A 387 10.42 -25.39 -4.13
N ARG A 388 10.04 -24.46 -5.02
CA ARG A 388 10.80 -24.11 -6.22
C ARG A 388 12.17 -23.49 -5.89
N CYS A 389 12.26 -22.67 -4.85
CA CYS A 389 13.54 -22.10 -4.40
C CYS A 389 14.46 -23.16 -3.78
N GLN A 390 13.92 -24.05 -2.94
CA GLN A 390 14.67 -25.16 -2.36
C GLN A 390 15.22 -26.10 -3.45
N GLY A 391 14.41 -26.46 -4.44
CA GLY A 391 14.86 -27.29 -5.57
C GLY A 391 15.99 -26.66 -6.39
N ARG A 392 16.02 -25.32 -6.52
CA ARG A 392 17.14 -24.63 -7.20
C ARG A 392 18.42 -24.62 -6.38
N LYS A 393 18.34 -24.51 -5.05
CA LYS A 393 19.51 -24.57 -4.15
C LYS A 393 20.16 -25.96 -4.22
N LEU A 394 19.36 -27.02 -4.17
CA LEU A 394 19.81 -28.43 -4.27
C LEU A 394 20.50 -28.81 -5.59
N HIS A 395 20.29 -28.06 -6.67
CA HIS A 395 20.93 -28.29 -7.98
C HIS A 395 22.15 -27.39 -8.22
N SER A 396 22.42 -26.44 -7.32
CA SER A 396 23.56 -25.52 -7.43
C SER A 396 24.71 -25.89 -6.48
N ASP A 397 24.45 -26.75 -5.51
CA ASP A 397 25.45 -27.48 -4.70
C ASP A 397 25.79 -28.81 -5.40
#